data_AF-A0A1S3HU66-F1
#
_entry.id   AF-A0A1S3HU66-F1
#
_cell.length_a   1.000
_cell.length_b   1.000
_cell.length_c   1.000
_cell.angle_alpha   90.00
_cell.angle_beta   90.00
_cell.angle_gamma   90.00
#
_symmetry.space_group_name_H-M   'P 1'
#
loop_
_entity.id
_entity.type
_entity.pdbx_description
1 polymer ?
#
loop_
_entity_poly.entity_id
_entity_poly.type
_entity_poly.pdbx_seq_one_letter_code
_entity_poly.pdbx_strand_id
1 'polypeptide(L)'
;MLSSFILTVIFTSLVCCTAGGVVEELHHIRSKRGLADYGNWCGAETTGKGLPCCTCDNTVDECRKCLKPKDSLDETCLRHDMCLCDKPPVGLVHMCYCEKQVYDAVGQDHICCEYGKWWQYFEKKHCLAYRKSMQLLFKAIPCWCDKKKELVLNFSKC
;
A
#
# COMPACT_ATOMS: atom_id res chain seq x y z
N MET A 1 2.53 18.16 -67.25
CA MET A 1 3.74 17.58 -66.62
C MET A 1 3.41 17.50 -65.13
N LEU A 2 2.71 16.47 -64.61
CA LEU A 2 3.06 15.04 -64.53
C LEU A 2 4.46 14.81 -63.96
N SER A 3 4.51 13.96 -62.92
CA SER A 3 5.68 13.43 -62.19
C SER A 3 6.30 14.36 -61.13
N SER A 4 6.46 13.98 -59.86
CA SER A 4 6.26 12.68 -59.20
C SER A 4 6.00 12.92 -57.72
N PHE A 5 4.81 12.49 -57.28
CA PHE A 5 4.56 12.04 -55.91
C PHE A 5 5.30 10.69 -55.69
N ILE A 6 5.57 10.37 -54.43
CA ILE A 6 5.95 9.06 -53.86
C ILE A 6 7.46 8.71 -53.89
N LEU A 7 7.94 8.13 -52.77
CA LEU A 7 9.31 7.71 -52.37
C LEU A 7 10.16 8.89 -51.86
N THR A 8 10.42 9.08 -50.56
CA THR A 8 11.12 8.14 -49.65
C THR A 8 10.85 8.52 -48.18
N VAL A 9 9.72 8.10 -47.62
CA VAL A 9 9.52 8.08 -46.15
C VAL A 9 8.81 6.78 -45.76
N ILE A 10 9.42 5.66 -46.13
CA ILE A 10 9.17 4.33 -45.53
C ILE A 10 10.55 3.67 -45.45
N PHE A 11 10.86 3.05 -44.31
CA PHE A 11 12.19 2.64 -43.80
C PHE A 11 12.88 3.78 -43.05
N THR A 12 12.75 3.94 -41.73
CA THR A 12 13.13 2.93 -40.72
C THR A 12 12.37 3.16 -39.40
N SER A 13 11.18 2.59 -39.28
CA SER A 13 10.44 2.49 -38.01
C SER A 13 10.50 1.07 -37.46
N LEU A 14 11.66 0.43 -37.50
CA LEU A 14 11.84 -0.88 -36.91
C LEU A 14 13.27 -1.07 -36.40
N VAL A 15 13.35 -1.35 -35.10
CA VAL A 15 14.48 -1.94 -34.35
C VAL A 15 15.57 -0.98 -33.87
N CYS A 16 15.39 -0.49 -32.64
CA CYS A 16 16.36 -0.61 -31.52
C CYS A 16 15.70 -0.10 -30.23
N CYS A 17 14.73 -0.85 -29.70
CA CYS A 17 14.91 -1.55 -28.43
C CYS A 17 16.38 -1.80 -28.05
N THR A 18 17.02 -0.85 -27.37
CA THR A 18 18.04 -1.08 -26.31
C THR A 18 18.24 0.26 -25.60
N ALA A 19 17.78 0.37 -24.36
CA ALA A 19 18.64 0.23 -23.18
C ALA A 19 19.30 1.56 -22.80
N GLY A 20 18.75 2.13 -21.72
CA GLY A 20 19.06 3.44 -21.17
C GLY A 20 17.84 3.89 -20.38
N GLY A 21 17.28 3.03 -19.51
CA GLY A 21 18.02 2.62 -18.32
C GLY A 21 17.95 3.70 -17.25
N VAL A 22 16.87 4.50 -17.21
CA VAL A 22 16.42 5.03 -15.93
C VAL A 22 15.75 3.83 -15.25
N VAL A 23 16.57 3.07 -14.51
CA VAL A 23 16.08 2.25 -13.42
C VAL A 23 15.50 3.25 -12.43
N GLU A 24 14.27 3.69 -12.68
CA GLU A 24 13.45 4.32 -11.68
C GLU A 24 13.25 3.19 -10.67
N GLU A 25 14.12 3.16 -9.66
CA GLU A 25 13.90 2.39 -8.45
C GLU A 25 12.46 2.70 -8.06
N LEU A 26 11.56 1.76 -8.33
CA LEU A 26 10.20 1.86 -7.86
C LEU A 26 10.35 1.81 -6.34
N HIS A 27 10.48 2.99 -5.73
CA HIS A 27 10.34 3.23 -4.31
C HIS A 27 8.88 2.93 -3.97
N HIS A 28 8.62 1.65 -3.91
CA HIS A 28 7.34 1.10 -3.62
C HIS A 28 7.08 1.36 -2.14
N ILE A 29 6.22 2.34 -1.86
CA ILE A 29 4.93 2.16 -1.16
C ILE A 29 4.45 3.53 -0.62
N ARG A 30 3.17 3.83 -0.90
CA ARG A 30 2.52 5.12 -0.64
C ARG A 30 1.31 4.99 0.27
N SER A 31 1.30 5.86 1.28
CA SER A 31 0.23 6.26 2.21
C SER A 31 -0.12 5.29 3.33
N LYS A 32 0.66 5.31 4.42
CA LYS A 32 0.11 5.06 5.76
C LYS A 32 -0.09 6.39 6.45
N ARG A 33 -1.29 6.59 6.97
CA ARG A 33 -1.79 7.92 7.32
C ARG A 33 -1.63 8.25 8.79
N GLY A 34 -1.14 7.30 9.59
CA GLY A 34 -0.71 7.56 10.96
C GLY A 34 0.42 8.59 10.94
N LEU A 35 0.28 9.66 11.73
CA LEU A 35 1.27 10.74 11.82
C LEU A 35 2.59 10.30 12.49
N ALA A 36 2.62 9.11 13.07
CA ALA A 36 3.77 8.54 13.75
C ALA A 36 4.08 7.15 13.18
N ASP A 37 5.34 6.74 13.28
CA ASP A 37 5.76 5.37 13.01
C ASP A 37 5.34 4.46 14.17
N TYR A 38 4.90 3.25 13.82
CA TYR A 38 4.52 2.21 14.75
C TYR A 38 5.03 0.85 14.26
N GLY A 39 5.84 0.20 15.09
CA GLY A 39 6.41 -1.09 14.70
C GLY A 39 7.39 -0.94 13.55
N ASN A 40 7.39 -1.92 12.67
CA ASN A 40 8.32 -2.02 11.55
C ASN A 40 7.67 -1.65 10.22
N TRP A 41 6.35 -1.73 10.16
CA TRP A 41 5.57 -1.54 8.96
C TRP A 41 4.63 -0.35 9.11
N CYS A 42 4.01 -0.02 10.24
CA CYS A 42 3.08 1.12 10.26
C CYS A 42 3.78 2.50 10.30
N GLY A 43 3.28 3.48 9.55
CA GLY A 43 3.80 4.86 9.46
C GLY A 43 3.88 5.40 8.02
N ALA A 44 3.85 6.73 7.87
CA ALA A 44 3.94 7.34 6.55
C ALA A 44 5.34 7.10 5.96
N GLU A 45 5.42 6.62 4.71
CA GLU A 45 6.68 6.35 4.01
C GLU A 45 7.58 5.27 4.64
N THR A 46 7.10 4.57 5.68
CA THR A 46 7.77 3.43 6.28
C THR A 46 7.31 2.15 5.59
N THR A 47 7.97 1.81 4.49
CA THR A 47 7.95 0.45 3.98
C THR A 47 9.28 0.07 3.39
N GLY A 48 9.87 -1.03 3.87
CA GLY A 48 10.95 -1.73 3.17
C GLY A 48 12.17 -0.88 2.79
N LYS A 49 12.27 0.36 3.30
CA LYS A 49 13.25 1.35 2.83
C LYS A 49 14.61 0.89 3.35
N GLY A 50 15.43 0.36 2.44
CA GLY A 50 16.70 -0.27 2.77
C GLY A 50 16.62 -1.77 3.10
N LEU A 51 15.48 -2.43 2.91
CA LEU A 51 15.34 -3.88 3.03
C LEU A 51 15.30 -4.53 1.64
N PRO A 52 16.45 -5.02 1.13
CA PRO A 52 16.50 -5.65 -0.21
C PRO A 52 15.69 -6.95 -0.30
N CYS A 53 15.22 -7.50 0.83
CA CYS A 53 14.44 -8.74 0.89
C CYS A 53 12.92 -8.56 0.94
N CYS A 54 12.40 -7.34 0.79
CA CYS A 54 10.95 -7.12 0.60
C CYS A 54 10.71 -6.03 -0.44
N THR A 55 10.27 -6.46 -1.62
CA THR A 55 9.84 -5.61 -2.73
C THR A 55 8.40 -5.97 -3.12
N CYS A 56 7.81 -5.24 -4.06
CA CYS A 56 6.48 -5.59 -4.57
C CYS A 56 6.39 -6.90 -5.35
N ASP A 57 7.53 -7.52 -5.67
CA ASP A 57 7.54 -8.83 -6.32
C ASP A 57 7.55 -9.98 -5.29
N ASN A 58 7.62 -9.66 -3.98
CA ASN A 58 7.56 -10.63 -2.90
C ASN A 58 6.13 -10.91 -2.43
N THR A 59 5.99 -12.01 -1.71
CA THR A 59 4.77 -12.32 -0.95
C THR A 59 4.80 -11.69 0.45
N VAL A 60 3.63 -11.55 1.08
CA VAL A 60 3.52 -11.12 2.49
C VAL A 60 4.38 -12.01 3.41
N ASP A 61 4.43 -13.31 3.16
CA ASP A 61 5.18 -14.25 4.00
C ASP A 61 6.70 -14.10 3.84
N GLU A 62 7.18 -13.79 2.64
CA GLU A 62 8.60 -13.47 2.40
C GLU A 62 8.99 -12.18 3.10
N CYS A 63 8.18 -11.12 2.97
CA CYS A 63 8.38 -9.87 3.68
C CYS A 63 8.33 -10.05 5.20
N ARG A 64 7.43 -10.89 5.71
CA ARG A 64 7.34 -11.24 7.15
C ARG A 64 8.62 -11.93 7.64
N LYS A 65 9.24 -12.79 6.83
CA LYS A 65 10.51 -13.45 7.17
C LYS A 65 11.68 -12.47 7.14
N CYS A 66 11.68 -11.53 6.20
CA CYS A 66 12.68 -10.47 6.08
C CYS A 66 12.64 -9.51 7.28
N LEU A 67 11.44 -9.03 7.64
CA LEU A 67 11.23 -8.13 8.77
C LEU A 67 9.91 -8.49 9.47
N LYS A 68 10.04 -9.18 10.59
CA LYS A 68 8.89 -9.65 11.36
C LYS A 68 8.08 -8.46 11.90
N PRO A 69 6.76 -8.43 11.69
CA PRO A 69 5.89 -7.45 12.32
C PRO A 69 5.91 -7.57 13.84
N LYS A 70 5.79 -6.43 14.51
CA LYS A 70 5.76 -6.34 15.96
C LYS A 70 4.55 -7.05 16.57
N ASP A 71 3.40 -6.93 15.93
CA ASP A 71 2.09 -7.43 16.39
C ASP A 71 1.08 -7.49 15.22
N SER A 72 -0.18 -7.83 15.50
CA SER A 72 -1.29 -7.86 14.52
C SER A 72 -1.56 -6.52 13.83
N LEU A 73 -1.35 -5.39 14.50
CA LEU A 73 -1.53 -4.07 13.90
C LEU A 73 -0.44 -3.81 12.87
N ASP A 74 0.80 -4.13 13.22
CA ASP A 74 1.95 -4.02 12.33
C ASP A 74 1.87 -5.00 11.13
N GLU A 75 1.36 -6.21 11.34
CA GLU A 75 1.07 -7.18 10.28
C GLU A 75 -0.02 -6.69 9.33
N THR A 76 -1.03 -5.97 9.83
CA THR A 76 -2.05 -5.32 8.99
C THR A 76 -1.41 -4.28 8.07
N CYS A 77 -0.46 -3.49 8.59
CA CYS A 77 0.28 -2.51 7.82
C CYS A 77 1.19 -3.16 6.77
N LEU A 78 1.82 -4.29 7.05
CA LEU A 78 2.56 -5.08 6.05
C LEU A 78 1.63 -5.52 4.91
N ARG A 79 0.47 -6.09 5.23
CA ARG A 79 -0.49 -6.55 4.21
C ARG A 79 -1.02 -5.43 3.34
N HIS A 80 -1.24 -4.26 3.93
CA HIS A 80 -1.65 -3.05 3.20
C HIS A 80 -0.62 -2.65 2.15
N ASP A 81 0.66 -2.62 2.53
CA ASP A 81 1.74 -2.29 1.62
C ASP A 81 1.82 -3.24 0.44
N MET A 82 1.73 -4.54 0.75
CA MET A 82 1.74 -5.58 -0.27
C MET A 82 0.48 -5.55 -1.14
N CYS A 83 -0.67 -5.13 -0.61
CA CYS A 83 -1.88 -4.90 -1.41
C CYS A 83 -1.67 -3.74 -2.39
N LEU A 84 -1.04 -2.64 -1.93
CA LEU A 84 -0.73 -1.48 -2.78
C LEU A 84 0.35 -1.78 -3.83
N CYS A 85 1.10 -2.87 -3.66
CA CYS A 85 2.11 -3.35 -4.60
C CYS A 85 1.56 -4.02 -5.86
N ASP A 86 0.31 -4.48 -5.86
CA ASP A 86 -0.27 -5.19 -7.01
C ASP A 86 -0.21 -4.31 -8.27
N LYS A 87 0.54 -4.80 -9.28
CA LYS A 87 0.69 -4.20 -10.61
C LYS A 87 -0.34 -4.80 -11.57
N PRO A 88 -0.89 -4.04 -12.53
CA PRO A 88 -0.59 -2.64 -12.87
C PRO A 88 -1.23 -1.67 -11.87
N PRO A 89 -0.93 -0.35 -11.86
CA PRO A 89 -1.56 0.59 -10.93
C PRO A 89 -3.07 0.56 -11.13
N VAL A 90 -3.75 -0.22 -10.30
CA VAL A 90 -5.19 -0.36 -10.38
C VAL A 90 -5.73 0.87 -9.64
N GLY A 91 -6.59 1.63 -10.33
CA GLY A 91 -6.94 3.01 -9.96
C GLY A 91 -7.58 3.20 -8.57
N LEU A 92 -8.29 4.32 -8.40
CA LEU A 92 -8.89 4.71 -7.12
C LEU A 92 -9.62 3.56 -6.39
N VAL A 93 -10.27 2.65 -7.13
CA VAL A 93 -10.97 1.48 -6.60
C VAL A 93 -10.07 0.50 -5.82
N HIS A 94 -8.86 0.20 -6.31
CA HIS A 94 -7.97 -0.76 -5.64
C HIS A 94 -7.28 -0.15 -4.43
N MET A 95 -6.86 1.12 -4.53
CA MET A 95 -6.43 1.86 -3.35
C MET A 95 -7.54 1.83 -2.29
N CYS A 96 -8.80 2.05 -2.68
CA CYS A 96 -9.94 1.94 -1.75
C CYS A 96 -10.08 0.53 -1.17
N TYR A 97 -9.88 -0.50 -1.96
CA TYR A 97 -9.92 -1.89 -1.51
C TYR A 97 -8.84 -2.17 -0.45
N CYS A 98 -7.58 -1.80 -0.71
CA CYS A 98 -6.50 -1.98 0.25
C CYS A 98 -6.73 -1.19 1.55
N GLU A 99 -7.15 0.08 1.42
CA GLU A 99 -7.48 0.93 2.56
C GLU A 99 -8.68 0.39 3.37
N LYS A 100 -9.67 -0.22 2.71
CA LYS A 100 -10.80 -0.87 3.36
C LYS A 100 -10.35 -2.06 4.21
N GLN A 101 -9.45 -2.89 3.70
CA GLN A 101 -8.94 -4.04 4.46
C GLN A 101 -8.29 -3.59 5.77
N VAL A 102 -7.52 -2.50 5.73
CA VAL A 102 -6.95 -1.92 6.96
C VAL A 102 -8.04 -1.41 7.87
N TYR A 103 -8.99 -0.62 7.36
CA TYR A 103 -10.11 -0.10 8.15
C TYR A 103 -10.87 -1.21 8.88
N ASP A 104 -11.22 -2.29 8.17
CA ASP A 104 -11.95 -3.43 8.72
C ASP A 104 -11.08 -4.16 9.77
N ALA A 105 -9.79 -4.40 9.48
CA ALA A 105 -8.86 -5.06 10.39
C ALA A 105 -8.65 -4.25 11.69
N VAL A 106 -8.38 -2.94 11.60
CA VAL A 106 -8.27 -2.08 12.79
C VAL A 106 -9.60 -1.90 13.50
N GLY A 107 -10.72 -2.23 12.86
CA GLY A 107 -12.05 -2.31 13.46
C GLY A 107 -12.22 -3.48 14.43
N GLN A 108 -11.50 -4.57 14.23
CA GLN A 108 -11.70 -5.83 14.95
C GLN A 108 -11.25 -5.78 16.42
N ASP A 109 -11.97 -6.45 17.31
CA ASP A 109 -11.70 -6.45 18.75
C ASP A 109 -10.40 -7.17 19.14
N HIS A 110 -9.90 -8.06 18.27
CA HIS A 110 -8.72 -8.87 18.54
C HIS A 110 -7.39 -8.19 18.15
N ILE A 111 -7.41 -7.01 17.51
CA ILE A 111 -6.19 -6.30 17.20
C ILE A 111 -5.56 -5.74 18.48
N CYS A 112 -4.24 -5.87 18.63
CA CYS A 112 -3.49 -5.58 19.87
C CYS A 112 -3.74 -6.55 21.05
N CYS A 113 -4.41 -7.68 20.85
CA CYS A 113 -4.70 -8.64 21.93
C CYS A 113 -3.49 -9.44 22.42
N GLU A 114 -2.38 -9.42 21.69
CA GLU A 114 -1.14 -10.09 22.08
C GLU A 114 -0.56 -9.52 23.38
N TYR A 115 -0.92 -8.27 23.69
CA TYR A 115 -0.57 -7.58 24.93
C TYR A 115 -1.57 -7.92 26.06
N GLY A 116 -1.72 -9.20 26.36
CA GLY A 116 -2.63 -9.70 27.39
C GLY A 116 -2.08 -9.61 28.81
N LYS A 117 -0.75 -9.42 28.97
CA LYS A 117 -0.07 -9.49 30.27
C LYS A 117 0.04 -8.11 30.90
N TRP A 118 -0.03 -8.04 32.24
CA TRP A 118 -0.05 -6.76 32.97
C TRP A 118 1.20 -5.90 32.75
N TRP A 119 2.37 -6.52 32.57
CA TRP A 119 3.61 -5.79 32.30
C TRP A 119 3.68 -5.21 30.88
N GLN A 120 2.81 -5.66 29.96
CA GLN A 120 2.72 -5.14 28.59
C GLN A 120 1.71 -3.99 28.46
N TYR A 121 1.39 -3.33 29.58
CA TYR A 121 0.35 -2.31 29.63
C TYR A 121 0.64 -1.12 28.71
N PHE A 122 1.90 -0.67 28.66
CA PHE A 122 2.30 0.47 27.82
C PHE A 122 2.26 0.12 26.34
N GLU A 123 2.69 -1.08 25.95
CA GLU A 123 2.62 -1.58 24.58
C GLU A 123 1.17 -1.70 24.13
N LYS A 124 0.29 -2.24 24.98
CA LYS A 124 -1.15 -2.29 24.71
C LYS A 124 -1.72 -0.89 24.49
N LYS A 125 -1.40 0.06 25.38
CA LYS A 125 -1.87 1.46 25.26
C LYS A 125 -1.38 2.11 23.97
N HIS A 126 -0.11 1.91 23.62
CA HIS A 126 0.47 2.45 22.40
C HIS A 126 -0.19 1.87 21.15
N CYS A 127 -0.38 0.55 21.09
CA CYS A 127 -1.07 -0.13 19.99
C CYS A 127 -2.52 0.36 19.85
N LEU A 128 -3.27 0.43 20.95
CA LEU A 128 -4.66 0.92 20.95
C LEU A 128 -4.76 2.40 20.55
N ALA A 129 -3.81 3.23 20.98
CA ALA A 129 -3.76 4.63 20.58
C ALA A 129 -3.51 4.76 19.07
N TYR A 130 -2.57 3.99 18.53
CA TYR A 130 -2.28 3.98 17.09
C TYR A 130 -3.47 3.49 16.27
N ARG A 131 -4.06 2.34 16.66
CA ARG A 131 -5.29 1.79 16.09
C ARG A 131 -6.40 2.84 16.03
N LYS A 132 -6.63 3.57 17.12
CA LYS A 132 -7.66 4.62 17.20
C LYS A 132 -7.35 5.77 16.25
N SER A 133 -6.10 6.19 16.15
CA SER A 133 -5.67 7.23 15.19
C SER A 133 -5.92 6.78 13.76
N MET A 134 -5.55 5.55 13.38
CA MET A 134 -5.85 4.99 12.06
C MET A 134 -7.35 5.01 11.76
N GLN A 135 -8.17 4.50 12.68
CA GLN A 135 -9.63 4.52 12.53
C GLN A 135 -10.18 5.94 12.31
N LEU A 136 -9.67 6.94 13.04
CA LEU A 136 -10.07 8.33 12.87
C LEU A 136 -9.73 8.84 11.47
N LEU A 137 -8.53 8.56 10.99
CA LEU A 137 -8.08 8.98 9.67
C LEU A 137 -8.93 8.34 8.58
N PHE A 138 -9.25 7.05 8.68
CA PHE A 138 -10.14 6.35 7.76
C PHE A 138 -11.57 6.92 7.70
N LYS A 139 -12.04 7.59 8.75
CA LYS A 139 -13.34 8.28 8.75
C LYS A 139 -13.37 9.57 7.91
N ALA A 140 -12.23 10.04 7.43
CA ALA A 140 -12.13 11.26 6.62
C ALA A 140 -11.70 10.98 5.17
N ILE A 141 -11.53 9.72 4.78
CA ILE A 141 -10.96 9.35 3.48
C ILE A 141 -12.09 8.98 2.52
N PRO A 142 -12.20 9.69 1.38
CA PRO A 142 -13.15 9.28 0.35
C PRO A 142 -12.76 7.91 -0.19
N CYS A 143 -13.74 7.03 -0.35
CA CYS A 143 -13.53 5.68 -0.85
C CYS A 143 -14.65 5.22 -1.76
N TRP A 144 -14.34 4.28 -2.66
CA TRP A 144 -15.34 3.61 -3.48
C TRP A 144 -16.12 2.60 -2.63
N CYS A 145 -17.44 2.67 -2.68
CA CYS A 145 -18.32 1.74 -1.99
C CYS A 145 -19.03 0.80 -2.95
N ASP A 146 -18.65 -0.48 -2.98
CA ASP A 146 -19.21 -1.47 -3.92
C ASP A 146 -20.72 -1.67 -3.79
N LYS A 147 -21.24 -1.64 -2.56
CA LYS A 147 -22.69 -1.78 -2.30
C LYS A 147 -23.51 -0.66 -2.95
N LYS A 148 -22.95 0.55 -2.99
CA LYS A 148 -23.61 1.76 -3.50
C LYS A 148 -23.17 2.14 -4.91
N LYS A 149 -22.07 1.54 -5.41
CA LYS A 149 -21.41 1.87 -6.67
C LYS A 149 -21.10 3.37 -6.81
N GLU A 150 -20.64 3.98 -5.73
CA GLU A 150 -20.31 5.42 -5.69
C GLU A 150 -19.11 5.70 -4.77
N LEU A 151 -18.54 6.90 -4.90
CA LEU A 151 -17.57 7.42 -3.93
C LEU A 151 -18.31 7.95 -2.70
N VAL A 152 -18.03 7.36 -1.54
CA VAL A 152 -18.51 7.84 -0.25
C VAL A 152 -17.42 8.63 0.45
N LEU A 153 -17.82 9.58 1.29
CA LEU A 153 -16.88 10.44 2.04
C LEU A 153 -16.03 9.67 3.06
N ASN A 154 -16.47 8.48 3.50
CA ASN A 154 -15.70 7.59 4.37
C ASN A 154 -16.21 6.15 4.40
N PHE A 155 -15.34 5.24 4.87
CA PHE A 155 -15.61 3.80 4.94
C PHE A 155 -16.82 3.41 5.79
N SER A 156 -17.16 4.17 6.85
CA SER A 156 -18.34 3.88 7.68
C SER A 156 -19.68 4.13 7.00
N LYS A 157 -19.67 4.83 5.85
CA LYS A 157 -20.85 5.05 5.01
C LYS A 157 -20.99 4.01 3.90
N CYS A 158 -20.04 3.08 3.82
CA CYS A 158 -20.14 1.83 3.09
C CYS A 158 -20.51 0.69 4.07
#